data_AF-A0A3D0V6P6-F1
#
_entry.id   AF-A0A3D0V6P6-F1
#
_cell.length_a   1.000
_cell.length_b   1.000
_cell.length_c   1.000
_cell.angle_alpha   90.00
_cell.angle_beta   90.00
_cell.angle_gamma   90.00
#
_symmetry.space_group_name_H-M   'P 1'
#
loop_
_entity.id
_entity.type
_entity.pdbx_description
1 polymer ?
#
loop_
_entity_poly.entity_id
_entity_poly.type
_entity_poly.pdbx_seq_one_letter_code
_entity_poly.pdbx_strand_id
1 'polypeptide(L)'
;MAEWEAKLAGEGMGVEAGEGVDKGAEALKREKLEEKYGKAVKDIQNEMLYYWLSRSPLSTWGDHKQAADRLAKQFSIDSTDAVVLMEDLQDEATRAELAARELYRKIISGRVAMFIARPEAAKRQLISKLAEQFSGYSYKVLDALAQGVVGE
;
A
#
# COMPACT_ATOMS: atom_id res chain seq x y z
N MET A 1 -21.57 -9.18 -44.95
CA MET A 1 -20.84 -10.32 -45.54
C MET A 1 -20.20 -9.77 -46.82
N ALA A 2 -18.92 -9.53 -46.99
CA ALA A 2 -17.68 -9.73 -46.24
C ALA A 2 -16.78 -8.54 -46.68
N GLU A 3 -15.89 -7.99 -45.85
CA GLU A 3 -14.48 -8.38 -45.88
C GLU A 3 -13.84 -7.82 -44.60
N TRP A 4 -13.55 -8.73 -43.67
CA TRP A 4 -13.00 -8.46 -42.34
C TRP A 4 -11.53 -8.89 -42.23
N GLU A 5 -10.82 -9.15 -43.36
CA GLU A 5 -9.56 -9.92 -43.29
C GLU A 5 -8.32 -9.35 -44.01
N ALA A 6 -8.33 -8.11 -44.54
CA ALA A 6 -7.22 -7.65 -45.40
C ALA A 6 -6.53 -6.34 -44.97
N LYS A 7 -6.40 -6.05 -43.67
CA LYS A 7 -5.52 -4.95 -43.23
C LYS A 7 -4.80 -5.21 -41.91
N LEU A 8 -4.31 -6.44 -41.74
CA LEU A 8 -3.48 -6.88 -40.61
C LEU A 8 -2.00 -7.12 -40.98
N ALA A 9 -1.53 -6.72 -42.17
CA ALA A 9 -0.15 -6.96 -42.56
C ALA A 9 0.41 -5.78 -43.37
N GLY A 10 1.12 -4.89 -42.69
CA GLY A 10 1.92 -3.87 -43.37
C GLY A 10 2.05 -2.60 -42.55
N GLU A 11 2.83 -2.69 -41.48
CA GLU A 11 3.77 -1.68 -40.96
C GLU A 11 3.87 -1.82 -39.44
N GLY A 12 4.76 -2.73 -39.03
CA GLY A 12 5.19 -2.83 -37.66
C GLY A 12 5.99 -1.60 -37.27
N MET A 13 5.49 -0.87 -36.28
CA MET A 13 6.32 -0.43 -35.17
C MET A 13 5.56 -0.79 -33.91
N GLY A 14 6.09 -1.78 -33.19
CA GLY A 14 5.55 -2.24 -31.93
C GLY A 14 5.51 -1.07 -30.96
N VAL A 15 4.32 -0.58 -30.69
CA VAL A 15 4.07 0.21 -29.50
C VAL A 15 3.98 -0.81 -28.38
N GLU A 16 5.07 -0.96 -27.64
CA GLU A 16 5.04 -1.44 -26.26
C GLU A 16 4.15 -0.46 -25.48
N ALA A 17 2.85 -0.68 -25.58
CA ALA A 17 1.85 0.03 -24.81
C ALA A 17 1.85 -0.55 -23.40
N GLY A 18 2.09 0.31 -22.40
CA GLY A 18 1.38 0.17 -21.13
C GLY A 18 2.17 -0.17 -19.88
N GLU A 19 3.43 0.25 -19.73
CA GLU A 19 4.10 0.18 -18.41
C GLU A 19 4.73 1.50 -17.93
N GLY A 20 4.80 2.52 -18.79
CA GLY A 20 5.43 3.81 -18.49
C GLY A 20 4.49 4.97 -18.19
N VAL A 21 3.18 4.87 -18.48
CA VAL A 21 2.24 5.99 -18.40
C VAL A 21 1.49 6.05 -17.05
N ASP A 22 1.23 4.90 -16.42
CA ASP A 22 0.45 4.85 -15.17
C ASP A 22 1.21 5.38 -13.94
N LYS A 23 2.51 5.10 -13.83
CA LYS A 23 3.33 5.60 -12.73
C LYS A 23 3.44 7.13 -12.71
N GLY A 24 3.36 7.76 -13.89
CA GLY A 24 3.33 9.22 -14.01
C GLY A 24 2.01 9.81 -13.52
N ALA A 25 0.88 9.19 -13.86
CA ALA A 25 -0.45 9.68 -13.49
C ALA A 25 -0.75 9.53 -11.98
N GLU A 26 -0.35 8.42 -11.36
CA GLU A 26 -0.50 8.20 -9.92
C GLU A 26 0.42 9.13 -9.10
N ALA A 27 1.68 9.28 -9.51
CA ALA A 27 2.61 10.20 -8.86
C ALA A 27 2.11 11.65 -8.93
N LEU A 28 1.59 12.08 -10.08
CA LEU A 28 0.98 13.40 -10.28
C LEU A 28 -0.28 13.61 -9.42
N LYS A 29 -1.07 12.57 -9.17
CA LYS A 29 -2.23 12.66 -8.27
C LYS A 29 -1.79 12.85 -6.83
N ARG A 30 -0.81 12.07 -6.35
CA ARG A 30 -0.26 12.22 -5.00
C ARG A 30 0.38 13.58 -4.78
N GLU A 31 1.19 14.06 -5.72
CA GLU A 31 1.82 15.37 -5.65
C GLU A 31 0.78 16.49 -5.55
N LYS A 32 -0.28 16.45 -6.38
CA LYS A 32 -1.38 17.42 -6.31
C LYS A 32 -2.16 17.37 -4.99
N LEU A 33 -2.34 16.18 -4.42
CA LEU A 33 -2.99 16.04 -3.12
C LEU A 33 -2.11 16.60 -2.00
N GLU A 34 -0.79 16.34 -2.06
CA GLU A 34 0.19 16.90 -1.13
C GLU A 34 0.27 18.43 -1.23
N GLU A 35 0.20 19.00 -2.43
CA GLU A 35 0.11 20.46 -2.61
C GLU A 35 -1.19 21.04 -2.03
N LYS A 36 -2.33 20.34 -2.20
CA LYS A 36 -3.66 20.81 -1.80
C LYS A 36 -3.91 20.70 -0.30
N TYR A 37 -3.46 19.61 0.33
CA TYR A 37 -3.76 19.31 1.74
C TYR A 37 -2.52 19.25 2.63
N GLY A 38 -1.32 19.35 2.06
CA GLY A 38 -0.06 19.45 2.81
C GLY A 38 0.15 18.28 3.76
N LYS A 39 0.47 18.62 5.01
CA LYS A 39 0.73 17.64 6.08
C LYS A 39 -0.43 16.66 6.32
N ALA A 40 -1.67 17.07 6.05
CA ALA A 40 -2.84 16.22 6.25
C ALA A 40 -2.81 14.95 5.38
N VAL A 41 -2.19 15.01 4.19
CA VAL A 41 -2.08 13.83 3.31
C VAL A 41 -1.27 12.73 3.98
N LYS A 42 -0.17 13.06 4.65
CA LYS A 42 0.67 12.06 5.32
C LYS A 42 -0.06 11.39 6.48
N ASP A 43 -0.83 12.16 7.25
CA ASP A 43 -1.62 11.63 8.36
C ASP A 43 -2.78 10.75 7.85
N ILE A 44 -3.45 11.16 6.77
CA ILE A 44 -4.48 10.37 6.08
C ILE A 44 -3.90 9.07 5.52
N GLN A 45 -2.76 9.14 4.84
CA GLN A 45 -2.06 7.97 4.30
C GLN A 45 -1.78 6.96 5.41
N ASN A 46 -1.28 7.43 6.55
CA ASN A 46 -0.99 6.55 7.69
C ASN A 46 -2.25 5.92 8.29
N GLU A 47 -3.35 6.66 8.41
CA GLU A 47 -4.62 6.09 8.90
C GLU A 47 -5.25 5.13 7.88
N MET A 48 -5.16 5.41 6.58
CA MET A 48 -5.62 4.51 5.53
C MET A 48 -4.77 3.25 5.41
N LEU A 49 -3.44 3.36 5.49
CA LEU A 49 -2.54 2.21 5.53
C LEU A 49 -2.82 1.35 6.75
N TYR A 50 -2.99 1.97 7.93
CA TYR A 50 -3.37 1.23 9.13
C TYR A 50 -4.71 0.52 8.96
N TYR A 51 -5.71 1.19 8.37
CA TYR A 51 -6.99 0.57 8.06
C TYR A 51 -6.82 -0.65 7.14
N TRP A 52 -6.05 -0.53 6.05
CA TRP A 52 -5.76 -1.65 5.17
C TRP A 52 -5.17 -2.83 5.93
N LEU A 53 -4.15 -2.60 6.77
CA LEU A 53 -3.46 -3.65 7.52
C LEU A 53 -4.29 -4.28 8.65
N SER A 54 -5.32 -3.60 9.14
CA SER A 54 -6.16 -4.05 10.26
C SER A 54 -7.57 -4.47 9.87
N ARG A 55 -7.91 -4.38 8.58
CA ARG A 55 -9.25 -4.71 8.08
C ARG A 55 -9.57 -6.20 8.27
N SER A 56 -10.85 -6.49 8.42
CA SER A 56 -11.34 -7.86 8.30
C SER A 56 -11.15 -8.36 6.86
N PRO A 57 -10.73 -9.62 6.64
CA PRO A 57 -10.76 -10.24 5.31
C PRO A 57 -12.16 -10.27 4.66
N LEU A 58 -13.21 -10.10 5.47
CA LEU A 58 -14.61 -10.04 5.01
C LEU A 58 -15.08 -8.63 4.66
N SER A 59 -14.19 -7.62 4.77
CA SER A 59 -14.54 -6.24 4.44
C SER A 59 -14.84 -6.11 2.96
N THR A 60 -15.90 -5.40 2.64
CA THR A 60 -16.32 -5.12 1.27
C THR A 60 -15.77 -3.79 0.79
N TRP A 61 -15.82 -3.56 -0.53
CA TRP A 61 -15.50 -2.25 -1.10
C TRP A 61 -16.35 -1.11 -0.52
N GLY A 62 -17.59 -1.41 -0.10
CA GLY A 62 -18.45 -0.44 0.58
C GLY A 62 -17.89 0.00 1.94
N ASP A 63 -17.31 -0.93 2.69
CA ASP A 63 -16.69 -0.64 3.99
C ASP A 63 -15.44 0.24 3.82
N HIS A 64 -14.66 0.00 2.75
CA HIS A 64 -13.49 0.79 2.39
C HIS A 64 -13.88 2.23 2.04
N LYS A 65 -14.94 2.42 1.25
CA LYS A 65 -15.46 3.76 0.94
C LYS A 65 -15.94 4.49 2.19
N GLN A 66 -16.67 3.82 3.08
CA GLN A 66 -17.11 4.45 4.33
C GLN A 66 -15.93 4.84 5.23
N ALA A 67 -14.87 4.04 5.26
CA ALA A 67 -13.64 4.38 5.96
C ALA A 67 -12.95 5.61 5.32
N ALA A 68 -12.85 5.65 3.99
CA ALA A 68 -12.31 6.79 3.26
C ALA A 68 -13.13 8.07 3.52
N ASP A 69 -14.47 8.01 3.47
CA ASP A 69 -15.36 9.14 3.75
C ASP A 69 -15.23 9.66 5.19
N ARG A 70 -15.05 8.76 6.16
CA ARG A 70 -14.83 9.13 7.55
C ARG A 70 -13.50 9.86 7.71
N LEU A 71 -12.43 9.37 7.09
CA LEU A 71 -11.13 10.04 7.09
C LEU A 71 -11.18 11.37 6.35
N ALA A 72 -11.93 11.45 5.26
CA ALA A 72 -12.16 12.69 4.51
C ALA A 72 -12.72 13.79 5.42
N LYS A 73 -13.76 13.46 6.20
CA LYS A 73 -14.35 14.37 7.19
C LYS A 73 -13.38 14.73 8.32
N GLN A 74 -12.65 13.75 8.85
CA GLN A 74 -11.72 13.95 9.95
C GLN A 74 -10.59 14.93 9.58
N PHE A 75 -10.08 14.83 8.36
CA PHE A 75 -8.94 15.61 7.88
C PHE A 75 -9.33 16.77 6.95
N SER A 76 -10.63 17.03 6.80
CA SER A 76 -11.18 18.11 5.96
C SER A 76 -10.71 18.06 4.50
N ILE A 77 -10.69 16.85 3.91
CA ILE A 77 -10.40 16.63 2.49
C ILE A 77 -11.66 16.21 1.74
N ASP A 78 -11.65 16.33 0.41
CA ASP A 78 -12.76 15.86 -0.43
C ASP A 78 -12.89 14.33 -0.35
N SER A 79 -14.12 13.84 -0.24
CA SER A 79 -14.42 12.40 -0.20
C SER A 79 -13.91 11.66 -1.44
N THR A 80 -13.95 12.28 -2.62
CA THR A 80 -13.46 11.69 -3.87
C THR A 80 -11.96 11.50 -3.82
N ASP A 81 -11.24 12.53 -3.37
CA ASP A 81 -9.79 12.50 -3.19
C ASP A 81 -9.40 11.41 -2.17
N ALA A 82 -10.18 11.25 -1.09
CA ALA A 82 -9.96 10.22 -0.08
C ALA A 82 -10.18 8.79 -0.62
N VAL A 83 -11.19 8.57 -1.48
CA VAL A 83 -11.43 7.26 -2.10
C VAL A 83 -10.30 6.91 -3.08
N VAL A 84 -9.79 7.88 -3.85
CA VAL A 84 -8.62 7.68 -4.71
C VAL A 84 -7.41 7.27 -3.87
N LEU A 85 -7.14 7.98 -2.76
CA LEU A 85 -6.07 7.60 -1.84
C LEU A 85 -6.26 6.19 -1.25
N MET A 86 -7.51 5.80 -0.95
CA MET A 86 -7.82 4.46 -0.43
C MET A 86 -7.46 3.37 -1.45
N GLU A 87 -7.77 3.57 -2.73
CA GLU A 87 -7.39 2.66 -3.82
C GLU A 87 -5.87 2.56 -3.97
N ASP A 88 -5.19 3.70 -4.11
CA ASP A 88 -3.73 3.76 -4.29
C ASP A 88 -2.96 3.10 -3.14
N LEU A 89 -3.48 3.19 -1.91
CA LEU A 89 -2.82 2.65 -0.72
C LEU A 89 -3.05 1.15 -0.52
N GLN A 90 -3.98 0.53 -1.26
CA GLN A 90 -4.18 -0.92 -1.22
C GLN A 90 -2.94 -1.66 -1.72
N ASP A 91 -2.41 -1.24 -2.87
CA ASP A 91 -1.21 -1.82 -3.47
C ASP A 91 0.03 -1.53 -2.61
N GLU A 92 0.10 -0.33 -2.04
CA GLU A 92 1.17 0.04 -1.12
C GLU A 92 1.17 -0.80 0.16
N ALA A 93 0.00 -1.03 0.77
CA ALA A 93 -0.15 -1.91 1.93
C ALA A 93 0.29 -3.33 1.58
N THR A 94 -0.14 -3.86 0.42
CA THR A 94 0.24 -5.20 -0.05
C THR A 94 1.76 -5.33 -0.24
N ARG A 95 2.40 -4.32 -0.86
CA ARG A 95 3.87 -4.29 -1.00
C ARG A 95 4.58 -4.23 0.36
N ALA A 96 4.05 -3.46 1.30
CA ALA A 96 4.62 -3.34 2.64
C ALA A 96 4.50 -4.66 3.43
N GLU A 97 3.38 -5.38 3.32
CA GLU A 97 3.20 -6.71 3.92
C GLU A 97 4.20 -7.73 3.36
N LEU A 98 4.40 -7.75 2.04
CA LEU A 98 5.38 -8.63 1.39
C LEU A 98 6.81 -8.31 1.87
N ALA A 99 7.16 -7.02 1.95
CA ALA A 99 8.45 -6.59 2.48
C ALA A 99 8.63 -6.99 3.95
N ALA A 100 7.60 -6.83 4.79
CA ALA A 100 7.62 -7.23 6.19
C ALA A 100 7.84 -8.74 6.35
N ARG A 101 7.15 -9.57 5.56
CA ARG A 101 7.34 -11.03 5.54
C ARG A 101 8.76 -11.43 5.16
N GLU A 102 9.32 -10.80 4.14
CA GLU A 102 10.68 -11.10 3.68
C GLU A 102 11.75 -10.64 4.70
N LEU A 103 11.57 -9.47 5.32
CA LEU A 103 12.44 -9.01 6.40
C LEU A 103 12.36 -9.94 7.61
N TYR A 104 11.15 -10.34 8.02
CA TYR A 104 10.96 -11.26 9.14
C TYR A 104 11.66 -12.60 8.88
N ARG A 105 11.49 -13.17 7.68
CA ARG A 105 12.18 -14.39 7.26
C ARG A 105 13.70 -14.26 7.40
N LYS A 106 14.27 -13.13 7.00
CA LYS A 106 15.72 -12.86 7.17
C LYS A 106 16.11 -12.75 8.64
N ILE A 107 15.33 -12.07 9.47
CA ILE A 107 15.59 -11.91 10.92
C ILE A 107 15.62 -13.27 11.62
N ILE A 108 14.66 -14.14 11.33
CA ILE A 108 14.56 -15.44 12.00
C ILE A 108 15.47 -16.50 11.36
N SER A 109 15.98 -16.27 10.15
CA SER A 109 16.87 -17.22 9.47
C SER A 109 18.08 -17.56 10.36
N GLY A 110 18.27 -18.86 10.62
CA GLY A 110 19.32 -19.37 11.51
C GLY A 110 19.08 -19.20 13.02
N ARG A 111 17.98 -18.54 13.46
CA ARG A 111 17.65 -18.31 14.88
C ARG A 111 16.16 -18.53 15.20
N VAL A 112 15.47 -19.33 14.39
CA VAL A 112 14.02 -19.58 14.48
C VAL A 112 13.58 -19.97 15.90
N ALA A 113 14.25 -20.95 16.52
CA ALA A 113 13.90 -21.41 17.87
C ALA A 113 14.02 -20.32 18.95
N MET A 114 14.97 -19.39 18.81
CA MET A 114 15.15 -18.26 19.73
C MET A 114 14.00 -17.26 19.61
N PHE A 115 13.56 -16.98 18.39
CA PHE A 115 12.49 -16.01 18.14
C PHE A 115 11.09 -16.57 18.37
N ILE A 116 10.88 -17.88 18.21
CA ILE A 116 9.67 -18.58 18.71
C ILE A 116 9.53 -18.40 20.22
N ALA A 117 10.63 -18.53 20.98
CA ALA A 117 10.62 -18.33 22.42
C ALA A 117 10.55 -16.84 22.84
N ARG A 118 10.77 -15.90 21.92
CA ARG A 118 10.83 -14.44 22.17
C ARG A 118 10.22 -13.64 21.01
N PRO A 119 8.92 -13.80 20.73
CA PRO A 119 8.27 -13.14 19.58
C PRO A 119 8.37 -11.63 19.65
N GLU A 120 8.27 -11.04 20.85
CA GLU A 120 8.43 -9.60 21.08
C GLU A 120 9.80 -9.05 20.67
N ALA A 121 10.86 -9.85 20.81
CA ALA A 121 12.19 -9.44 20.36
C ALA A 121 12.28 -9.42 18.83
N ALA A 122 11.63 -10.40 18.16
CA ALA A 122 11.53 -10.45 16.71
C ALA A 122 10.70 -9.26 16.18
N LYS A 123 9.56 -8.98 16.83
CA LYS A 123 8.68 -7.85 16.51
C LYS A 123 9.43 -6.52 16.58
N ARG A 124 10.15 -6.25 17.67
CA ARG A 124 10.94 -5.00 17.81
C ARG A 124 12.03 -4.86 16.75
N GLN A 125 12.74 -5.94 16.43
CA GLN A 125 13.76 -5.91 15.37
C GLN A 125 13.13 -5.67 13.98
N LEU A 126 11.99 -6.30 13.72
CA LEU A 126 11.25 -6.10 12.48
C LEU A 126 10.76 -4.66 12.34
N ILE A 127 10.17 -4.08 13.38
CA ILE A 127 9.74 -2.67 13.39
C ILE A 127 10.93 -1.74 13.10
N SER A 128 12.10 -1.98 13.72
CA SER A 128 13.30 -1.19 13.45
C SER A 128 13.71 -1.25 11.98
N LYS A 129 13.65 -2.43 11.35
CA LYS A 129 14.01 -2.60 9.93
C LYS A 129 12.96 -2.01 8.99
N LEU A 130 11.69 -2.12 9.33
CA LEU A 130 10.62 -1.47 8.59
C LEU A 130 10.71 0.05 8.68
N ALA A 131 11.09 0.62 9.82
CA ALA A 131 11.31 2.06 9.97
C ALA A 131 12.47 2.57 9.09
N GLU A 132 13.53 1.78 8.91
CA GLU A 132 14.63 2.09 7.99
C GLU A 132 14.15 2.10 6.53
N GLN A 133 13.28 1.16 6.14
CA GLN A 133 12.81 0.99 4.76
C GLN A 133 11.64 1.93 4.40
N PHE A 134 10.78 2.26 5.37
CA PHE A 134 9.56 3.05 5.19
C PHE A 134 9.56 4.28 6.11
N SER A 135 10.46 5.23 5.85
CA SER A 135 10.66 6.43 6.68
C SER A 135 9.43 7.36 6.79
N GLY A 136 8.42 7.17 5.92
CA GLY A 136 7.15 7.90 5.95
C GLY A 136 6.08 7.29 6.87
N TYR A 137 6.26 6.05 7.31
CA TYR A 137 5.24 5.31 8.06
C TYR A 137 5.28 5.65 9.56
N SER A 138 4.09 5.78 10.13
CA SER A 138 3.89 5.94 11.56
C SER A 138 4.20 4.64 12.29
N TYR A 139 4.58 4.75 13.56
CA TYR A 139 4.81 3.59 14.42
C TYR A 139 3.61 2.64 14.43
N LYS A 140 2.39 3.17 14.39
CA LYS A 140 1.13 2.41 14.36
C LYS A 140 1.04 1.49 13.12
N VAL A 141 1.43 2.00 11.94
CA VAL A 141 1.47 1.21 10.70
C VAL A 141 2.58 0.16 10.76
N LEU A 142 3.76 0.53 11.25
CA LEU A 142 4.89 -0.40 11.42
C LEU A 142 4.58 -1.53 12.41
N ASP A 143 3.89 -1.22 13.50
CA ASP A 143 3.46 -2.19 14.49
C ASP A 143 2.41 -3.16 13.91
N ALA A 144 1.44 -2.65 13.14
CA ALA A 144 0.45 -3.47 12.44
C ALA A 144 1.10 -4.44 11.43
N LEU A 145 2.05 -3.95 10.62
CA LEU A 145 2.85 -4.79 9.70
C LEU A 145 3.59 -5.88 10.46
N ALA A 146 4.28 -5.54 11.55
CA ALA A 146 5.04 -6.50 12.32
C ALA A 146 4.12 -7.52 13.02
N GLN A 147 2.98 -7.08 13.55
CA GLN A 147 1.99 -7.94 14.18
C GLN A 147 1.40 -8.96 13.20
N GLY A 148 1.10 -8.54 11.96
CA GLY A 148 0.55 -9.41 10.92
C GLY A 148 1.50 -10.50 10.44
N VAL A 149 2.79 -10.43 10.83
CA VAL A 149 3.83 -11.36 10.37
C VAL A 149 4.42 -12.20 11.51
N VAL A 150 4.55 -11.64 12.72
CA VAL A 150 5.26 -12.29 13.84
C VAL A 150 4.40 -13.35 14.57
N GLY A 151 3.17 -13.59 14.14
CA GLY A 151 2.25 -14.57 14.74
C GLY A 151 1.59 -15.56 13.77
N GLU A 152 1.97 -15.53 12.49
CA GLU A 152 1.60 -16.55 11.49
C GLU A 152 2.53 -17.77 11.56
#